data_AF-A0A1X0XX43-F1
#
_entry.id   AF-A0A1X0XX43-F1
#
_cell.length_a   1.000
_cell.length_b   1.000
_cell.length_c   1.000
_cell.angle_alpha   90.00
_cell.angle_beta   90.00
_cell.angle_gamma   90.00
#
_symmetry.space_group_name_H-M   'P 1'
#
loop_
_entity.id
_entity.type
_entity.pdbx_description
1 polymer ?
#
loop_
_entity_poly.entity_id
_entity_poly.type
_entity_poly.pdbx_seq_one_letter_code
_entity_poly.pdbx_strand_id
1 'polypeptide(L)'
;MDNIEIRSAIDQRRTESTRFIRWWRKENDFVDFELLNKFLDRLSSGEDFAGFELLDTEQMWQALMNTCPGCACRENRGRGAVIVWHPGGDKRDTVELPYTDESIMTIFDAETRGNTLQ
;
A
#
# COMPACT_ATOMS: atom_id res chain seq x y z
N MET A 1 8.46 18.93 -7.98
CA MET A 1 8.24 18.34 -9.32
C MET A 1 6.82 18.67 -9.69
N ASP A 2 6.57 19.01 -10.94
CA ASP A 2 5.19 19.16 -11.39
C ASP A 2 4.55 17.78 -11.67
N ASN A 3 3.23 17.74 -11.85
CA ASN A 3 2.49 16.49 -12.04
C ASN A 3 2.90 15.74 -13.33
N ILE A 4 3.38 16.46 -14.35
CA ILE A 4 3.80 15.87 -15.63
C ILE A 4 5.13 15.13 -15.43
N GLU A 5 6.08 15.75 -14.72
CA GLU A 5 7.36 15.15 -14.36
C GLU A 5 7.17 13.87 -13.53
N ILE A 6 6.28 13.90 -12.54
CA ILE A 6 6.01 12.74 -11.68
C ILE A 6 5.41 11.60 -12.48
N ARG A 7 4.40 11.89 -13.31
CA ARG A 7 3.77 10.87 -14.14
C ARG A 7 4.78 10.25 -15.10
N SER A 8 5.59 11.08 -15.76
CA SER A 8 6.67 10.61 -16.64
C SER A 8 7.69 9.75 -15.88
N ALA A 9 8.07 10.13 -14.67
CA ALA A 9 9.01 9.37 -13.86
C ALA A 9 8.44 8.01 -13.42
N ILE A 10 7.14 7.96 -13.07
CA ILE A 10 6.44 6.72 -12.77
C ILE A 10 6.39 5.83 -14.02
N ASP A 11 5.99 6.38 -15.16
CA ASP A 11 5.86 5.62 -16.41
C ASP A 11 7.20 5.01 -16.87
N GLN A 12 8.32 5.69 -16.60
CA GLN A 12 9.67 5.20 -16.91
C GLN A 12 10.17 4.11 -15.95
N ARG A 13 9.72 4.11 -14.70
CA ARG A 13 10.23 3.22 -13.63
C ARG A 13 9.32 2.03 -13.36
N ARG A 14 8.02 2.15 -13.65
CA ARG A 14 7.06 1.08 -13.39
C ARG A 14 7.35 -0.14 -14.25
N THR A 15 7.13 -1.30 -13.66
CA THR A 15 7.16 -2.60 -14.33
C THR A 15 5.75 -3.16 -14.37
N GLU A 16 5.58 -4.30 -15.06
CA GLU A 16 4.31 -5.03 -15.07
C GLU A 16 3.90 -5.54 -13.69
N SER A 17 4.85 -5.67 -12.75
CA SER A 17 4.61 -6.08 -11.36
C SER A 17 4.33 -4.91 -10.42
N THR A 18 4.53 -3.66 -10.84
CA THR A 18 4.23 -2.51 -10.00
C THR A 18 2.72 -2.40 -9.77
N ARG A 19 2.32 -2.35 -8.51
CA ARG A 19 0.91 -2.28 -8.09
C ARG A 19 0.64 -1.13 -7.13
N PHE A 20 1.67 -0.68 -6.42
CA PHE A 20 1.55 0.29 -5.36
C PHE A 20 2.55 1.42 -5.54
N ILE A 21 2.26 2.52 -4.85
CA ILE A 21 3.17 3.64 -4.71
C ILE A 21 3.20 4.04 -3.24
N ARG A 22 4.41 4.26 -2.74
CA ARG A 22 4.68 4.99 -1.51
C ARG A 22 5.14 6.38 -1.90
N TRP A 23 4.61 7.43 -1.32
CA TRP A 23 5.01 8.79 -1.64
C TRP A 23 5.07 9.66 -0.38
N TRP A 24 5.78 10.79 -0.49
CA TRP A 24 5.96 11.71 0.62
C TRP A 24 6.06 13.16 0.17
N ARG A 25 5.74 14.06 1.10
CA ARG A 25 5.80 15.52 0.91
C ARG A 25 7.16 16.07 1.33
N LYS A 26 7.46 17.29 0.90
CA LYS A 26 8.79 17.92 1.11
C LYS A 26 9.10 18.18 2.58
N GLU A 27 8.07 18.40 3.38
CA GLU A 27 8.21 18.62 4.81
C GLU A 27 8.50 17.31 5.58
N ASN A 28 8.49 16.15 4.89
CA ASN A 28 8.64 14.79 5.46
C ASN A 28 7.69 14.51 6.64
N ASP A 29 6.63 15.30 6.75
CA ASP A 29 5.57 15.23 7.72
C ASP A 29 4.43 14.32 7.27
N PHE A 30 4.56 13.73 6.09
CA PHE A 30 3.58 12.87 5.49
C PHE A 30 4.24 11.82 4.59
N VAL A 31 3.92 10.56 4.88
CA VAL A 31 4.16 9.41 4.01
C VAL A 31 2.79 8.75 3.80
N ASP A 32 2.55 8.25 2.60
CA ASP A 32 1.32 7.51 2.31
C ASP A 32 1.59 6.39 1.31
N PHE A 33 0.73 5.38 1.36
CA PHE A 33 0.77 4.19 0.51
C PHE A 33 -0.58 4.03 -0.15
N GLU A 34 -0.59 3.68 -1.43
CA GLU A 34 -1.83 3.46 -2.16
C GLU A 34 -1.63 2.56 -3.39
N LEU A 35 -2.74 2.14 -3.99
CA LEU A 35 -2.71 1.49 -5.30
C LEU A 35 -2.27 2.49 -6.37
N LEU A 36 -1.33 2.08 -7.21
CA LEU A 36 -0.74 2.95 -8.24
C LEU A 36 -1.80 3.53 -9.18
N ASN A 37 -2.81 2.74 -9.56
CA ASN A 37 -3.87 3.24 -10.44
C ASN A 37 -4.70 4.34 -9.76
N LYS A 38 -5.04 4.17 -8.48
CA LYS A 38 -5.75 5.21 -7.70
C LYS A 38 -4.93 6.49 -7.61
N PHE A 39 -3.61 6.35 -7.43
CA PHE A 39 -2.70 7.49 -7.43
C PHE A 39 -2.72 8.24 -8.77
N LEU A 40 -2.54 7.52 -9.87
CA LEU A 40 -2.50 8.11 -11.20
C LEU A 40 -3.81 8.82 -11.57
N ASP A 41 -4.94 8.28 -11.12
CA ASP A 41 -6.26 8.90 -11.33
C ASP A 41 -6.42 10.20 -10.53
N ARG A 42 -5.82 10.32 -9.34
CA ARG A 42 -5.90 11.54 -8.51
C ARG A 42 -4.79 12.56 -8.77
N LEU A 43 -3.69 12.17 -9.40
CA LEU A 43 -2.46 12.98 -9.60
C LEU A 43 -2.69 14.35 -10.26
N SER A 44 -3.87 14.63 -10.83
CA SER A 44 -4.27 15.95 -11.33
C SER A 44 -4.55 17.01 -10.26
N SER A 45 -4.62 16.66 -8.96
CA SER A 45 -5.12 17.54 -7.89
C SER A 45 -4.13 18.59 -7.35
N GLY A 46 -2.88 18.62 -7.82
CA GLY A 46 -1.91 19.68 -7.46
C GLY A 46 -1.33 19.57 -6.04
N GLU A 47 -1.16 18.35 -5.53
CA GLU A 47 -0.49 18.13 -4.25
C GLU A 47 1.03 18.35 -4.32
N ASP A 48 1.63 18.79 -3.22
CA ASP A 48 3.08 19.03 -3.13
C ASP A 48 3.84 17.71 -2.89
N PHE A 49 4.40 17.16 -3.98
CA PHE A 49 5.17 15.92 -3.95
C PHE A 49 6.69 16.18 -3.86
N ALA A 50 7.35 15.47 -2.96
CA ALA A 50 8.82 15.47 -2.88
C ALA A 50 9.46 14.23 -3.48
N GLY A 51 8.81 13.06 -3.35
CA GLY A 51 9.33 11.82 -3.89
C GLY A 51 8.36 10.66 -3.78
N PHE A 52 8.74 9.56 -4.42
CA PHE A 52 7.98 8.33 -4.41
C PHE A 52 8.88 7.10 -4.57
N GLU A 53 8.34 5.97 -4.17
CA GLU A 53 8.86 4.63 -4.34
C GLU A 53 7.74 3.75 -4.93
N LEU A 54 8.07 2.96 -5.94
CA LEU A 54 7.14 2.03 -6.58
C LEU A 54 7.32 0.65 -5.97
N LEU A 55 6.21 0.00 -5.65
CA LEU A 55 6.22 -1.27 -4.94
C LEU A 55 5.39 -2.31 -5.70
N ASP A 56 5.88 -3.55 -5.68
CA ASP A 56 5.09 -4.73 -6.03
C ASP A 56 4.28 -5.26 -4.84
N THR A 57 3.50 -6.31 -5.08
CA THR A 57 2.64 -6.96 -4.08
C THR A 57 3.40 -7.50 -2.87
N GLU A 58 4.58 -8.08 -3.08
CA GLU A 58 5.36 -8.65 -1.98
C GLU A 58 5.98 -7.54 -1.14
N GLN A 59 6.52 -6.50 -1.77
CA GLN A 59 7.06 -5.34 -1.06
C GLN A 59 5.98 -4.65 -0.21
N MET A 60 4.75 -4.50 -0.73
CA MET A 60 3.64 -3.94 0.05
C MET A 60 3.22 -4.88 1.20
N TRP A 61 3.22 -6.19 0.97
CA TRP A 61 2.97 -7.16 2.04
C TRP A 61 4.00 -7.05 3.16
N GLN A 62 5.29 -6.92 2.83
CA GLN A 62 6.34 -6.70 3.82
C GLN A 62 6.17 -5.38 4.57
N ALA A 63 5.75 -4.31 3.87
CA ALA A 63 5.42 -3.03 4.53
C ALA A 63 4.30 -3.20 5.56
N LEU A 64 3.22 -3.91 5.22
CA LEU A 64 2.15 -4.24 6.15
C LEU A 64 2.65 -5.03 7.36
N MET A 65 3.48 -6.06 7.15
CA MET A 65 4.01 -6.88 8.25
C MET A 65 4.93 -6.07 9.18
N ASN A 66 5.64 -5.08 8.66
CA ASN A 66 6.49 -4.19 9.46
C ASN A 66 5.65 -3.20 10.28
N THR A 67 4.60 -2.64 9.69
CA THR A 67 3.68 -1.72 10.38
C THR A 67 2.86 -2.43 11.46
N CYS A 68 2.44 -3.66 11.20
CA CYS A 68 1.56 -4.41 12.09
C CYS A 68 2.02 -5.86 12.23
N PRO A 69 3.07 -6.11 13.05
CA PRO A 69 3.63 -7.45 13.19
C PRO A 69 2.62 -8.43 13.80
N GLY A 70 2.30 -9.48 13.04
CA GLY A 70 1.47 -10.59 13.51
C GLY A 70 -0.04 -10.34 13.48
N CYS A 71 -0.52 -9.21 12.96
CA CYS A 71 -1.96 -9.01 12.79
C CYS A 71 -2.51 -9.71 11.55
N ALA A 72 -1.68 -10.08 10.58
CA ALA A 72 -2.13 -10.88 9.44
C ALA A 72 -1.12 -11.97 9.08
N CYS A 73 -1.60 -13.05 8.47
CA CYS A 73 -0.77 -14.09 7.88
C CYS A 73 -1.33 -14.54 6.52
N ARG A 74 -0.46 -15.08 5.67
CA ARG A 74 -0.84 -15.64 4.37
C ARG A 74 -0.99 -17.16 4.49
N GLU A 75 -2.12 -17.68 4.04
CA GLU A 75 -2.39 -19.11 4.02
C GLU A 75 -2.77 -19.59 2.61
N ASN A 76 -2.33 -20.79 2.23
CA ASN A 76 -2.77 -21.44 1.01
C ASN A 76 -3.99 -22.31 1.32
N ARG A 77 -5.15 -21.95 0.77
CA ARG A 77 -6.37 -22.74 0.84
C ARG A 77 -6.62 -23.40 -0.52
N GLY A 78 -7.51 -24.38 -0.56
CA GLY A 78 -7.84 -25.11 -1.80
C GLY A 78 -8.36 -24.23 -2.95
N ARG A 79 -8.76 -22.99 -2.68
CA ARG A 79 -9.22 -22.00 -3.68
C ARG A 79 -8.18 -20.92 -4.02
N GLY A 80 -6.99 -20.96 -3.43
CA GLY A 80 -5.94 -19.95 -3.62
C GLY A 80 -5.34 -19.45 -2.31
N ALA A 81 -4.44 -18.48 -2.43
CA ALA A 81 -3.86 -17.80 -1.28
C ALA A 81 -4.89 -16.82 -0.66
N VAL A 82 -5.00 -16.86 0.66
CA VAL A 82 -5.85 -15.97 1.46
C VAL A 82 -4.99 -15.26 2.52
N ILE A 83 -5.48 -14.11 2.96
CA ILE A 83 -4.97 -13.38 4.11
C ILE A 83 -5.94 -13.66 5.27
N VAL A 84 -5.41 -14.18 6.36
CA VAL A 84 -6.11 -14.27 7.63
C VAL A 84 -5.67 -13.07 8.46
N TRP A 85 -6.60 -12.15 8.69
CA TRP A 85 -6.33 -10.88 9.39
C TRP A 85 -7.08 -10.84 10.73
N HIS A 86 -6.41 -10.31 11.74
CA HIS A 86 -6.87 -10.08 13.11
C HIS A 86 -6.84 -8.56 13.37
N PRO A 87 -7.95 -7.84 13.10
CA PRO A 87 -7.99 -6.39 13.23
C PRO A 87 -7.59 -5.92 14.64
N GLY A 88 -6.65 -4.98 14.72
CA GLY A 88 -6.14 -4.48 16.01
C GLY A 88 -5.41 -5.53 16.85
N GLY A 89 -5.05 -6.67 16.26
CA GLY A 89 -4.32 -7.76 16.90
C GLY A 89 -5.17 -8.68 17.80
N ASP A 90 -6.50 -8.47 17.88
CA ASP A 90 -7.38 -9.38 18.63
C ASP A 90 -7.72 -10.61 17.77
N LYS A 91 -7.27 -11.79 18.20
CA LYS A 91 -7.52 -13.05 17.51
C LYS A 91 -8.98 -13.50 17.53
N ARG A 92 -9.84 -12.87 18.35
CA ARG A 92 -11.27 -13.19 18.43
C ARG A 92 -12.04 -12.76 17.19
N ASP A 93 -11.63 -11.65 16.59
CA ASP A 93 -12.19 -11.15 15.35
C ASP A 93 -11.23 -11.53 14.22
N THR A 94 -11.60 -12.54 13.44
CA THR A 94 -10.80 -13.00 12.30
C THR A 94 -11.55 -12.71 11.01
N VAL A 95 -10.88 -12.03 10.09
CA VAL A 95 -11.40 -11.73 8.75
C VAL A 95 -10.53 -12.42 7.73
N GLU A 96 -11.16 -13.20 6.84
CA GLU A 96 -10.47 -13.82 5.71
C GLU A 96 -10.71 -13.00 4.44
N LEU A 97 -9.62 -12.64 3.77
CA LEU A 97 -9.62 -11.89 2.52
C LEU A 97 -8.81 -12.65 1.46
N PRO A 98 -9.14 -12.55 0.16
CA PRO A 98 -8.27 -13.11 -0.88
C PRO A 98 -6.93 -12.37 -0.89
N TYR A 99 -5.82 -13.07 -1.17
CA TYR A 99 -4.51 -12.43 -1.31
C TYR A 99 -4.43 -11.65 -2.63
N THR A 100 -4.85 -10.39 -2.58
CA THR A 100 -4.93 -9.45 -3.71
C THR A 100 -4.39 -8.09 -3.28
N ASP A 101 -4.03 -7.26 -4.25
CA ASP A 101 -3.45 -5.94 -3.99
C ASP A 101 -4.43 -5.05 -3.20
N GLU A 102 -5.71 -5.12 -3.53
CA GLU A 102 -6.80 -4.41 -2.88
C GLU A 102 -6.98 -4.85 -1.41
N SER A 103 -6.91 -6.16 -1.15
CA SER A 103 -7.02 -6.67 0.23
C SER A 103 -5.85 -6.22 1.10
N ILE A 104 -4.62 -6.25 0.57
CA ILE A 104 -3.44 -5.80 1.31
C ILE A 104 -3.58 -4.32 1.66
N MET A 105 -3.98 -3.49 0.71
CA MET A 105 -4.19 -2.05 0.96
C MET A 105 -5.31 -1.81 1.97
N THR A 106 -6.42 -2.55 1.87
CA THR A 106 -7.55 -2.42 2.81
C THR A 106 -7.11 -2.68 4.25
N ILE A 107 -6.28 -3.72 4.47
CA ILE A 107 -5.75 -4.03 5.80
C ILE A 107 -4.77 -2.93 6.24
N PHE A 108 -3.87 -2.49 5.35
CA PHE A 108 -2.90 -1.45 5.65
C PHE A 108 -3.55 -0.12 6.07
N ASP A 109 -4.56 0.31 5.33
CA ASP A 109 -5.34 1.52 5.63
C ASP A 109 -6.07 1.40 6.98
N ALA A 110 -6.62 0.21 7.28
CA ALA A 110 -7.31 -0.04 8.54
C ALA A 110 -6.36 0.00 9.74
N GLU A 111 -5.18 -0.61 9.63
CA GLU A 111 -4.19 -0.67 10.72
C GLU A 111 -3.46 0.67 10.93
N THR A 112 -3.18 1.41 9.86
CA THR A 112 -2.58 2.74 9.95
C THR A 112 -3.58 3.83 10.29
N ARG A 113 -4.88 3.60 10.04
CA ARG A 113 -5.94 4.63 10.06
C ARG A 113 -5.59 5.84 9.19
N GLY A 114 -4.81 5.63 8.13
CA GLY A 114 -4.27 6.70 7.27
C GLY A 114 -3.08 7.48 7.88
N ASN A 115 -2.51 7.03 9.00
CA ASN A 115 -1.29 7.62 9.57
C ASN A 115 -0.11 6.64 9.43
N THR A 116 0.69 6.82 8.39
CA THR A 116 1.81 5.91 8.09
C THR A 116 3.16 6.38 8.64
N LEU A 117 3.20 7.54 9.30
CA LEU A 117 4.33 7.97 10.13
C LEU A 117 4.21 7.30 11.51
N GLN A 118 4.92 6.20 11.70
CA GLN A 118 5.10 5.53 12.99
C GLN A 118 6.58 5.40 13.33
#